data_AF-A0A2H9SM71-F1
#
_entry.id   AF-A0A2H9SM71-F1
#
_cell.length_a   1.000
_cell.length_b   1.000
_cell.length_c   1.000
_cell.angle_alpha   90.00
_cell.angle_beta   90.00
_cell.angle_gamma   90.00
#
_symmetry.space_group_name_H-M   'P 1'
#
loop_
_entity.id
_entity.type
_entity.pdbx_description
1 polymer ?
#
loop_
_entity_poly.entity_id
_entity_poly.type
_entity_poly.pdbx_seq_one_letter_code
_entity_poly.pdbx_strand_id
1 'polypeptide(L)'
;MTIYRGYMWYYICTDDNGNYSYWKPSPLFEVFDGRMSKYWVYACEKESPYEATWAYPEWANDPYYYHFLTDWEEEYVAHFKHYKKLMDREFPDPSVEEKAEIGDETWLICPLCIDAWESNSPDAMVACPKCKKVFHNPRYIQNNPPGGSFILSNQET
;
A
#
# COMPACT_ATOMS: atom_id res chain seq x y z
N MET A 1 7.35 -5.77 -2.35
CA MET A 1 8.07 -6.32 -3.53
C MET A 1 9.42 -6.83 -3.06
N THR A 2 9.94 -7.92 -3.63
CA THR A 2 11.28 -8.41 -3.30
C THR A 2 12.02 -8.87 -4.55
N ILE A 3 13.35 -8.78 -4.52
CA ILE A 3 14.26 -9.42 -5.47
C ILE A 3 14.80 -10.65 -4.76
N TYR A 4 14.62 -11.81 -5.36
CA TYR A 4 15.09 -13.09 -4.82
C TYR A 4 15.78 -13.86 -5.94
N ARG A 5 17.05 -14.24 -5.72
CA ARG A 5 17.92 -14.90 -6.72
C ARG A 5 18.00 -14.14 -8.06
N GLY A 6 18.03 -12.81 -8.01
CA GLY A 6 18.10 -11.95 -9.19
C GLY A 6 16.78 -11.80 -9.97
N TYR A 7 15.68 -12.38 -9.49
CA TYR A 7 14.34 -12.22 -10.07
C TYR A 7 13.47 -11.36 -9.18
N MET A 8 12.60 -10.56 -9.80
CA MET A 8 11.64 -9.71 -9.10
C MET A 8 10.33 -10.45 -8.81
N TRP A 9 9.82 -10.28 -7.60
CA TRP A 9 8.60 -10.91 -7.09
C TRP A 9 7.66 -9.87 -6.48
N TYR A 10 6.38 -10.05 -6.74
CA TYR A 10 5.31 -9.25 -6.15
C TYR A 10 4.59 -10.03 -5.05
N TYR A 11 4.18 -9.29 -4.03
CA TYR A 11 3.34 -9.76 -2.95
C TYR A 11 1.90 -9.37 -3.28
N ILE A 12 1.08 -10.36 -3.64
CA ILE A 12 -0.29 -10.11 -4.12
C ILE A 12 -1.29 -10.74 -3.15
N CYS A 13 -2.20 -9.92 -2.64
CA CYS A 13 -3.40 -10.38 -1.94
C CYS A 13 -4.44 -10.76 -2.99
N THR A 14 -4.84 -12.02 -3.01
CA THR A 14 -5.86 -12.53 -3.97
C THR A 14 -7.28 -12.37 -3.44
N ASP A 15 -7.42 -12.08 -2.15
CA ASP A 15 -8.66 -11.98 -1.40
C ASP A 15 -8.70 -10.68 -0.58
N ASP A 16 -9.86 -10.03 -0.55
CA ASP A 16 -10.06 -8.75 0.14
C ASP A 16 -9.85 -8.85 1.66
N ASN A 17 -10.04 -10.06 2.21
CA ASN A 17 -9.81 -10.39 3.62
C ASN A 17 -8.54 -11.23 3.85
N GLY A 18 -7.63 -11.27 2.87
CA GLY A 18 -6.39 -12.02 2.95
C GLY A 18 -5.58 -11.64 4.17
N ASN A 19 -5.20 -12.65 4.96
CA ASN A 19 -4.39 -12.44 6.15
C ASN A 19 -2.89 -12.27 5.84
N TYR A 20 -2.49 -12.63 4.61
CA TYR A 20 -1.14 -12.44 4.09
C TYR A 20 -1.18 -12.40 2.55
N SER A 21 -0.05 -12.00 1.96
CA SER A 21 0.13 -11.92 0.50
C SER A 21 0.88 -13.13 -0.04
N TYR A 22 0.63 -13.53 -1.28
CA TYR A 22 1.38 -14.59 -1.95
C TYR A 22 2.50 -14.04 -2.83
N TRP A 23 3.61 -14.77 -2.91
CA TRP A 23 4.68 -14.46 -3.86
C TRP A 23 4.24 -14.85 -5.27
N LYS A 24 4.30 -13.88 -6.18
CA LYS A 24 4.01 -14.08 -7.59
C LYS A 24 5.16 -13.53 -8.45
N PRO A 25 5.60 -14.24 -9.49
CA PRO A 25 6.66 -13.77 -10.38
C PRO A 25 6.25 -12.47 -11.07
N SER A 26 7.10 -11.44 -11.05
CA SER A 26 6.79 -10.18 -11.73
C SER A 26 6.52 -10.30 -13.23
N PRO A 27 7.12 -11.25 -14.00
CA PRO A 27 6.84 -11.37 -15.44
C PRO A 27 5.39 -11.73 -15.79
N LEU A 28 4.55 -12.10 -14.80
CA LEU A 28 3.14 -12.40 -15.02
C LEU A 28 2.24 -11.15 -14.96
N PHE A 29 2.80 -9.96 -14.71
CA PHE A 29 2.03 -8.75 -14.46
C PHE A 29 2.60 -7.55 -15.23
N GLU A 30 1.71 -6.65 -15.64
CA GLU A 30 2.03 -5.31 -16.09
C GLU A 30 1.70 -4.32 -14.97
N VAL A 31 2.63 -3.40 -14.69
CA VAL A 31 2.43 -2.35 -13.67
C VAL A 31 1.92 -1.09 -14.37
N PHE A 32 0.63 -0.80 -14.22
CA PHE A 32 0.02 0.41 -14.79
C PHE A 32 0.05 1.61 -13.82
N ASP A 33 0.25 1.36 -12.52
CA ASP A 33 0.45 2.37 -11.48
C ASP A 33 1.75 2.08 -10.73
N GLY A 34 2.77 2.91 -10.98
CA GLY A 34 4.10 2.78 -10.38
C GLY A 34 4.28 3.59 -9.09
N ARG A 35 3.22 4.17 -8.51
CA ARG A 35 3.35 4.92 -7.25
C ARG A 35 3.77 3.98 -6.12
N MET A 36 4.80 4.40 -5.39
CA MET A 36 5.23 3.71 -4.17
C MET A 36 4.55 4.30 -2.94
N SER A 37 4.12 3.44 -2.03
CA SER A 37 3.59 3.86 -0.73
C SER A 37 4.66 4.59 0.11
N LYS A 38 4.26 5.63 0.84
CA LYS A 38 5.10 6.32 1.83
C LYS A 38 5.55 5.42 2.98
N TYR A 39 4.87 4.28 3.20
CA TYR A 39 5.22 3.32 4.24
C TYR A 39 6.31 2.34 3.78
N TRP A 40 6.64 2.29 2.49
CA TRP A 40 7.67 1.38 2.00
C TRP A 40 9.08 1.95 2.25
N VAL A 41 9.95 1.09 2.75
CA VAL A 41 11.38 1.32 2.86
C VAL A 41 12.14 0.28 2.05
N TYR A 42 13.34 0.64 1.63
CA TYR A 42 14.26 -0.27 0.95
C TYR A 42 15.18 -0.94 1.99
N ALA A 43 15.29 -2.26 1.91
CA ALA A 43 16.28 -3.02 2.64
C ALA A 43 17.02 -3.96 1.70
N CYS A 44 18.31 -4.14 1.94
CA CYS A 44 19.19 -5.03 1.20
C CYS A 44 20.21 -5.59 2.17
N GLU A 45 20.37 -6.91 2.18
CA GLU A 45 21.34 -7.55 3.06
C GLU A 45 22.75 -7.39 2.48
N LYS A 46 23.68 -6.94 3.32
CA LYS A 46 25.08 -6.73 2.89
C LYS A 46 25.74 -8.04 2.43
N GLU A 47 25.31 -9.17 2.97
CA GLU A 47 25.87 -10.49 2.68
C GLU A 47 25.18 -11.18 1.48
N SER A 48 24.00 -10.69 1.08
CA SER A 48 23.21 -11.21 -0.04
C SER A 48 22.84 -10.04 -0.99
N PRO A 49 23.80 -9.52 -1.79
CA PRO A 49 23.57 -8.35 -2.64
C PRO A 49 22.57 -8.61 -3.78
N TYR A 50 22.11 -9.87 -3.92
CA TYR A 50 21.10 -10.30 -4.89
C TYR A 50 19.69 -10.35 -4.27
N GLU A 51 19.55 -9.97 -3.01
CA GLU A 51 18.30 -9.96 -2.28
C GLU A 51 18.01 -8.56 -1.74
N ALA A 52 16.89 -8.01 -2.17
CA ALA A 52 16.46 -6.68 -1.77
C ALA A 52 14.93 -6.64 -1.63
N THR A 53 14.45 -5.94 -0.62
CA THR A 53 13.03 -5.90 -0.29
C THR A 53 12.55 -4.46 -0.17
N TRP A 54 11.40 -4.18 -0.78
CA TRP A 54 10.61 -2.98 -0.58
C TRP A 54 9.32 -3.36 0.13
N ALA A 55 9.22 -3.00 1.39
CA ALA A 55 8.08 -3.28 2.27
C ALA A 55 8.04 -2.28 3.43
N TYR A 56 7.09 -2.39 4.35
CA TYR A 56 7.09 -1.60 5.57
C TYR A 56 8.25 -1.99 6.51
N PRO A 57 8.67 -1.11 7.44
CA PRO A 57 9.93 -1.26 8.17
C PRO A 57 10.10 -2.59 8.90
N GLU A 58 9.06 -3.10 9.54
CA GLU A 58 9.07 -4.35 10.30
C GLU A 58 9.32 -5.54 9.37
N TRP A 59 8.78 -5.51 8.14
CA TRP A 59 9.05 -6.55 7.14
C TRP A 59 10.41 -6.36 6.50
N ALA A 60 10.72 -5.16 5.99
CA ALA A 60 11.94 -4.93 5.23
C ALA A 60 13.21 -5.25 6.05
N ASN A 61 13.17 -5.06 7.37
CA ASN A 61 14.31 -5.30 8.24
C ASN A 61 14.33 -6.68 8.94
N ASP A 62 13.38 -7.56 8.65
CA ASP A 62 13.37 -8.93 9.16
C ASP A 62 13.39 -9.94 7.99
N PRO A 63 14.52 -10.64 7.79
CA PRO A 63 14.67 -11.65 6.74
C PRO A 63 13.66 -12.80 6.82
N TYR A 64 13.18 -13.10 8.04
CA TYR A 64 12.25 -14.20 8.30
C TYR A 64 10.80 -13.74 8.39
N TYR A 65 10.52 -12.45 8.19
CA TYR A 65 9.17 -11.89 8.35
C TYR A 65 8.12 -12.65 7.56
N TYR A 66 8.41 -12.98 6.30
CA TYR A 66 7.46 -13.68 5.45
C TYR A 66 7.12 -15.08 5.97
N HIS A 67 8.11 -15.78 6.55
CA HIS A 67 7.91 -17.10 7.15
C HIS A 67 6.93 -17.01 8.34
N PHE A 68 7.18 -16.09 9.28
CA PHE A 68 6.29 -15.88 10.42
C PHE A 68 4.90 -15.41 10.01
N LEU A 69 4.81 -14.56 8.98
CA LEU A 69 3.53 -14.15 8.41
C LEU A 69 2.73 -15.33 7.84
N THR A 70 3.38 -16.25 7.10
CA THR A 70 2.72 -17.43 6.55
C THR A 70 2.37 -18.50 7.60
N ASP A 71 3.09 -18.50 8.72
CA ASP A 71 2.82 -19.35 9.89
C ASP A 71 1.71 -18.78 10.79
N TRP A 72 1.13 -17.63 10.42
CA TRP A 72 0.03 -16.98 11.14
C TRP A 72 0.41 -16.44 12.52
N GLU A 73 1.68 -16.11 12.72
CA GLU A 73 2.14 -15.48 13.97
C GLU A 73 1.41 -14.15 14.19
N GLU A 74 0.76 -14.02 15.35
CA GLU A 74 -0.25 -12.97 15.61
C GLU A 74 0.31 -11.56 15.39
N GLU A 75 1.54 -11.31 15.85
CA GLU A 75 2.24 -10.04 15.72
C GLU A 75 2.46 -9.64 14.25
N TYR A 76 2.95 -10.57 13.43
CA TYR A 76 3.25 -10.36 12.01
C TYR A 76 1.97 -10.15 11.19
N VAL A 77 0.92 -10.91 11.50
CA VAL A 77 -0.40 -10.74 10.88
C VAL A 77 -1.00 -9.39 11.27
N ALA A 78 -0.86 -8.96 12.53
CA ALA A 78 -1.35 -7.67 13.00
C ALA A 78 -0.64 -6.50 12.31
N HIS A 79 0.69 -6.54 12.23
CA HIS A 79 1.49 -5.57 11.48
C HIS A 79 1.09 -5.54 10.00
N PHE A 80 0.98 -6.70 9.35
CA PHE A 80 0.56 -6.79 7.95
C PHE A 80 -0.81 -6.13 7.71
N LYS A 81 -1.81 -6.47 8.54
CA LYS A 81 -3.17 -5.89 8.44
C LYS A 81 -3.16 -4.39 8.69
N HIS A 82 -2.36 -3.93 9.64
CA HIS A 82 -2.21 -2.51 9.93
C HIS A 82 -1.69 -1.74 8.71
N TYR A 83 -0.54 -2.15 8.17
CA TYR A 83 0.06 -1.48 7.02
C TYR A 83 -0.78 -1.63 5.75
N LYS A 84 -1.40 -2.80 5.52
CA LYS A 84 -2.33 -2.98 4.40
C LYS A 84 -3.44 -1.93 4.44
N LYS A 85 -4.09 -1.75 5.60
CA LYS A 85 -5.15 -0.75 5.77
C LYS A 85 -4.69 0.69 5.54
N LEU A 86 -3.46 1.02 5.93
CA LEU A 86 -2.88 2.35 5.69
C LEU A 86 -2.60 2.57 4.20
N MET A 87 -2.02 1.58 3.52
CA MET A 87 -1.69 1.63 2.09
C MET A 87 -2.93 1.63 1.21
N ASP A 88 -3.94 0.81 1.51
CA ASP A 88 -5.22 0.75 0.79
C ASP A 88 -5.97 2.10 0.82
N ARG A 89 -5.64 2.99 1.76
CA ARG A 89 -6.23 4.32 1.86
C ARG A 89 -5.42 5.42 1.19
N GLU A 90 -4.12 5.18 1.00
CA GLU A 90 -3.18 6.20 0.59
C GLU A 90 -3.51 6.76 -0.80
N PHE A 91 -3.91 5.90 -1.73
CA PHE A 91 -4.19 6.26 -3.12
C PHE A 91 -5.66 6.03 -3.48
N PRO A 92 -6.21 6.77 -4.48
CA PRO A 92 -7.56 6.54 -4.95
C PRO A 92 -7.73 5.12 -5.48
N ASP A 93 -8.74 4.41 -4.99
CA ASP A 93 -9.15 3.11 -5.53
C ASP A 93 -10.13 3.31 -6.69
N PRO A 94 -9.77 2.92 -7.94
CA PRO A 94 -10.63 3.10 -9.10
C PRO A 94 -11.90 2.23 -9.07
N SER A 95 -11.98 1.24 -8.18
CA SER A 95 -13.16 0.38 -8.04
C SER A 95 -14.25 0.99 -7.14
N VAL A 96 -13.94 2.06 -6.41
CA VAL A 96 -14.88 2.77 -5.55
C VAL A 96 -15.38 4.01 -6.29
N GLU A 97 -16.67 4.10 -6.55
CA GLU A 97 -17.25 5.27 -7.22
C GLU A 97 -17.70 6.34 -6.22
N GLU A 98 -18.06 5.92 -5.01
CA GLU A 98 -18.69 6.78 -4.02
C GLU A 98 -17.68 7.73 -3.35
N LYS A 99 -18.09 8.98 -3.17
CA LYS A 99 -17.31 10.04 -2.53
C LYS A 99 -17.99 10.48 -1.25
N ALA A 100 -17.23 10.68 -0.17
CA ALA A 100 -17.79 11.26 1.05
C ALA A 100 -18.14 12.74 0.82
N GLU A 101 -19.11 13.26 1.56
CA GLU A 101 -19.52 14.66 1.47
C GLU A 101 -18.78 15.51 2.49
N ILE A 102 -18.54 16.79 2.16
CA ILE A 102 -17.91 17.74 3.07
C ILE A 102 -19.02 18.33 3.95
N GLY A 103 -18.93 18.11 5.26
CA GLY A 103 -19.79 18.78 6.23
C GLY A 103 -19.27 20.16 6.62
N ASP A 104 -17.98 20.23 6.99
CA ASP A 104 -17.28 21.46 7.38
C ASP A 104 -15.75 21.33 7.10
N GLU A 105 -14.87 22.09 7.76
CA GLU A 105 -13.41 22.02 7.60
C GLU A 105 -12.80 20.66 7.95
N THR A 106 -13.21 20.06 9.08
CA THR A 106 -12.69 18.75 9.54
C THR A 106 -13.72 17.64 9.44
N TRP A 107 -14.99 17.95 9.17
CA TRP A 107 -16.10 16.99 9.19
C TRP A 107 -16.46 16.45 7.82
N LEU A 108 -16.66 15.13 7.74
CA LEU A 108 -17.16 14.42 6.58
C LEU A 108 -18.54 13.83 6.88
N ILE A 109 -19.37 13.68 5.85
CA ILE A 109 -20.71 13.11 5.94
C ILE A 109 -20.78 11.86 5.05
N CYS A 110 -21.39 10.80 5.59
CA CYS A 110 -21.53 9.52 4.90
C CYS A 110 -22.74 9.60 3.97
N PRO A 111 -22.60 9.44 2.64
CA PRO A 111 -23.74 9.52 1.73
C PRO A 111 -24.73 8.35 1.92
N LEU A 112 -24.32 7.25 2.57
CA LEU A 112 -25.15 6.06 2.76
C LEU A 112 -25.95 6.07 4.06
N CYS A 113 -25.33 6.45 5.18
CA CYS A 113 -25.96 6.40 6.51
C CYS A 113 -26.17 7.78 7.14
N ILE A 114 -25.79 8.84 6.42
CA ILE A 114 -25.95 10.26 6.80
C ILE A 114 -25.25 10.61 8.14
N ASP A 115 -24.35 9.74 8.58
CA ASP A 115 -23.56 9.94 9.79
C ASP A 115 -22.39 10.88 9.48
N ALA A 116 -22.18 11.87 10.35
CA ALA A 116 -21.06 12.79 10.26
C ALA A 116 -19.93 12.31 11.16
N TRP A 117 -18.68 12.42 10.69
CA TRP A 117 -17.50 12.13 11.51
C TRP A 117 -16.36 13.09 11.20
N GLU A 118 -15.52 13.33 12.19
CA GLU A 118 -14.32 14.14 12.03
C GLU A 118 -13.21 13.34 11.36
N SER A 119 -12.59 13.92 10.33
CA SER A 119 -11.46 13.33 9.61
C SER A 119 -10.51 14.40 9.08
N ASN A 120 -9.28 14.36 9.60
CA ASN A 120 -8.15 15.16 9.12
C ASN A 120 -7.17 14.30 8.31
N SER A 121 -7.63 13.17 7.78
CA SER A 121 -6.74 12.28 7.03
C SER A 121 -6.32 12.93 5.71
N PRO A 122 -5.01 12.96 5.40
CA PRO A 122 -4.52 13.38 4.09
C PRO A 122 -4.65 12.27 3.04
N ASP A 123 -5.08 11.07 3.43
CA ASP A 123 -5.16 9.91 2.55
C ASP A 123 -6.30 10.06 1.52
N ALA A 124 -6.16 9.40 0.37
CA ALA A 124 -7.13 9.47 -0.72
C ALA A 124 -8.47 8.80 -0.43
N MET A 125 -8.51 7.85 0.49
CA MET A 125 -9.71 7.11 0.88
C MET A 125 -10.01 7.29 2.36
N VAL A 126 -11.30 7.36 2.68
CA VAL A 126 -11.82 7.50 4.05
C VAL A 126 -12.91 6.46 4.30
N ALA A 127 -13.01 5.99 5.54
CA ALA A 127 -14.02 4.99 5.92
C ALA A 127 -14.98 5.58 6.95
N CYS A 128 -16.29 5.40 6.71
CA CYS A 128 -17.29 5.81 7.69
C CYS A 128 -17.17 4.94 8.96
N PRO A 129 -17.10 5.54 10.16
CA PRO A 129 -16.95 4.78 11.40
C PRO A 129 -18.17 3.93 11.74
N LYS A 130 -19.36 4.30 11.24
CA LYS A 130 -20.62 3.61 11.52
C LYS A 130 -20.89 2.45 10.57
N CYS A 131 -20.98 2.70 9.26
CA CYS A 131 -21.28 1.66 8.28
C CYS A 131 -20.06 0.92 7.72
N LYS A 132 -18.84 1.37 8.06
CA LYS A 132 -17.55 0.80 7.63
C LYS A 132 -17.27 0.85 6.12
N LYS A 133 -18.18 1.38 5.30
CA LYS A 133 -17.96 1.59 3.88
C LYS A 133 -16.84 2.62 3.66
N VAL A 134 -16.02 2.35 2.65
CA VAL A 134 -14.91 3.20 2.20
C VAL A 134 -15.38 4.08 1.05
N PHE A 135 -14.92 5.32 1.02
CA PHE A 135 -15.27 6.36 0.07
C PHE A 135 -14.02 7.11 -0.37
N HIS A 136 -14.07 7.74 -1.53
CA HIS A 136 -13.09 8.77 -1.88
C HIS A 136 -13.15 9.93 -0.91
N ASN A 137 -11.97 10.38 -0.46
CA ASN A 137 -11.83 11.57 0.36
C ASN A 137 -12.06 12.81 -0.49
N PRO A 138 -13.07 13.64 -0.20
CA PRO A 138 -13.37 14.81 -1.02
C PRO A 138 -12.30 15.89 -0.98
N ARG A 139 -11.41 15.84 0.01
CA ARG A 139 -10.32 16.81 0.20
C ARG A 139 -8.99 16.34 -0.40
N TYR A 140 -8.91 15.12 -0.93
CA TYR A 140 -7.68 14.62 -1.51
C TYR A 140 -7.36 15.35 -2.81
N ILE A 141 -6.18 15.96 -2.87
CA ILE A 141 -5.64 16.60 -4.06
C ILE A 141 -4.52 15.70 -4.58
N GLN A 142 -4.69 15.16 -5.79
CA GLN A 142 -3.65 14.38 -6.44
C GLN A 142 -2.51 15.32 -6.86
N ASN A 143 -1.46 15.36 -6.05
CA ASN A 143 -0.18 15.91 -6.49
C ASN A 143 0.43 14.89 -7.46
N ASN A 144 0.24 15.06 -8.77
CA ASN A 144 0.98 14.30 -9.77
C ASN A 144 2.48 14.59 -9.61
N PRO A 145 3.37 13.60 -9.40
CA PRO A 145 4.70 13.72 -9.93
C PRO A 145 4.61 13.59 -11.46
N PRO A 146 5.28 14.46 -12.25
CA PRO A 146 5.44 14.21 -13.66
C PRO A 146 6.22 12.90 -13.84
N GLY A 147 5.91 12.14 -14.89
CA GLY A 147 6.58 10.90 -15.22
C GLY A 147 8.08 10.96 -14.99
N GLY A 148 8.55 10.21 -13.99
CA GLY A 148 9.95 9.96 -13.76
C GLY A 148 10.43 8.95 -14.79
N SER A 149 10.75 9.43 -15.99
CA SER A 149 11.61 8.72 -16.92
C SER A 149 12.94 8.50 -16.19
N PHE A 150 13.19 7.30 -15.69
CA PHE A 150 14.54 6.90 -15.30
C PHE A 150 15.38 6.85 -16.58
N ILE A 151 15.97 7.99 -16.95
CA ILE A 151 17.09 8.01 -17.89
C ILE A 151 18.27 7.42 -17.13
N LEU A 152 18.54 6.15 -17.38
CA LEU A 152 19.85 5.57 -17.12
C LEU A 152 20.84 6.36 -17.98
N SER A 153 21.53 7.32 -17.37
CA SER A 153 22.74 7.87 -17.97
C SER A 153 23.77 6.73 -17.96
N ASN A 154 23.95 6.09 -19.13
CA ASN A 154 25.15 5.32 -19.39
C ASN A 154 26.35 6.25 -19.21
N GLN A 155 27.10 6.08 -18.13
CA GLN A 155 28.46 6.57 -18.08
C GLN A 155 29.36 5.45 -18.57
N GLU A 156 29.69 5.52 -19.86
CA GLU A 156 30.87 4.90 -20.42
C GLU A 156 32.10 5.64 -19.89
N THR A 157 33.03 4.90 -19.28
CA THR A 157 34.49 5.13 -19.35
C THR A 157 35.21 3.82 -19.11
#